data_AF-A0A2G3LBA8-F1
#
_entry.id   AF-A0A2G3LBA8-F1
#
_cell.length_a   1.000
_cell.length_b   1.000
_cell.length_c   1.000
_cell.angle_alpha   90.00
_cell.angle_beta   90.00
_cell.angle_gamma   90.00
#
_symmetry.space_group_name_H-M   'P 1'
#
loop_
_entity.id
_entity.type
_entity.pdbx_description
1 polymer ?
#
loop_
_entity_poly.entity_id
_entity_poly.type
_entity_poly.pdbx_seq_one_letter_code
_entity_poly.pdbx_strand_id
1 'polypeptide(L)'
;MMKKLRLEEKYLKNLRRKIIAKKTAPLTSNELDFFASLLEREFYSPELHQVIWDIAWQSPANAAMLKIAQNIIAINVSADDDDVFNSHIEAIFSYYLQNSPSYEQEKILDRFEKSKSLRLRMIVAEFHMWKNHVLKGLHMMAKILDEENIDHAIADSICMWIAQKRTPELQNSFLHDAAQEREQGNISYAKTLEWICENLIR
;
A
#
# COMPACT_ATOMS: atom_id res chain seq x y z
N MET A 1 -7.58 10.40 -32.49
CA MET A 1 -7.50 9.49 -31.33
C MET A 1 -6.52 10.00 -30.25
N MET A 2 -5.23 10.19 -30.53
CA MET A 2 -4.24 10.70 -29.54
C MET A 2 -4.58 12.03 -28.84
N LYS A 3 -5.20 13.00 -29.52
CA LYS A 3 -5.60 14.28 -28.89
C LYS A 3 -6.71 14.13 -27.84
N LYS A 4 -7.59 13.13 -28.01
CA LYS A 4 -8.71 12.86 -27.09
C LYS A 4 -8.20 12.25 -25.77
N LEU A 5 -7.36 11.21 -25.89
CA LEU A 5 -6.67 10.58 -24.76
C LEU A 5 -5.84 11.57 -23.93
N ARG A 6 -5.09 12.47 -24.57
CA ARG A 6 -4.31 13.51 -23.85
C ARG A 6 -5.19 14.50 -23.08
N LEU A 7 -6.38 14.82 -23.59
CA LEU A 7 -7.33 15.71 -22.91
C LEU A 7 -7.99 15.01 -21.72
N GLU A 8 -8.36 13.74 -21.89
CA GLU A 8 -8.90 12.89 -20.82
C GLU A 8 -7.88 12.72 -19.69
N GLU A 9 -6.61 12.46 -20.01
CA GLU A 9 -5.54 12.34 -19.01
C GLU A 9 -5.32 13.64 -18.23
N LYS A 10 -5.27 14.79 -18.90
CA LYS A 10 -5.13 16.09 -18.24
C LYS A 10 -6.33 16.37 -17.32
N TYR A 11 -7.53 16.01 -17.76
CA TYR A 11 -8.73 16.14 -16.96
C TYR A 11 -8.68 15.28 -15.70
N LEU A 12 -8.38 13.98 -15.84
CA LEU A 12 -8.31 13.05 -14.71
C LEU A 12 -7.22 13.42 -13.71
N LYS A 13 -6.03 13.81 -14.18
CA LYS A 13 -4.95 14.31 -13.31
C LYS A 13 -5.38 15.55 -12.52
N ASN A 14 -6.13 16.46 -13.15
CA ASN A 14 -6.66 17.64 -12.46
C ASN A 14 -7.77 17.28 -11.45
N LEU A 15 -8.66 16.36 -11.82
CA LEU A 15 -9.72 15.86 -10.95
C LEU A 15 -9.14 15.21 -9.69
N ARG A 16 -8.18 14.29 -9.85
CA ARG A 16 -7.42 13.68 -8.75
C ARG A 16 -6.86 14.73 -7.79
N ARG A 17 -6.16 15.75 -8.31
CA ARG A 17 -5.61 16.83 -7.48
C ARG A 17 -6.68 17.57 -6.70
N LYS A 18 -7.83 17.86 -7.31
CA LYS A 18 -8.94 18.55 -6.64
C LYS A 18 -9.59 17.69 -5.55
N ILE A 19 -9.80 16.40 -5.81
CA ILE A 19 -10.40 15.47 -4.84
C ILE A 19 -9.47 15.30 -3.63
N ILE A 20 -8.17 15.00 -3.86
CA ILE A 20 -7.18 14.84 -2.78
C ILE A 20 -7.06 16.13 -1.94
N ALA A 21 -7.09 17.30 -2.59
CA ALA A 21 -7.05 18.59 -1.91
C ALA A 21 -8.40 19.00 -1.27
N LYS A 22 -9.43 18.13 -1.28
CA LYS A 22 -10.79 18.40 -0.79
C LYS A 22 -11.45 19.64 -1.40
N LYS A 23 -11.05 20.00 -2.62
CA LYS A 23 -11.61 21.13 -3.40
C LYS A 23 -12.83 20.74 -4.23
N THR A 24 -13.11 19.44 -4.33
CA THR A 24 -14.31 18.90 -4.98
C THR A 24 -14.73 17.63 -4.24
N ALA A 25 -16.01 17.29 -4.32
CA ALA A 25 -16.52 16.06 -3.74
C ALA A 25 -15.88 14.83 -4.42
N PRO A 26 -15.73 13.71 -3.69
CA PRO A 26 -15.43 12.42 -4.29
C PRO A 26 -16.48 11.99 -5.31
N LEU A 27 -16.15 10.99 -6.12
CA LEU A 27 -17.06 10.50 -7.15
C LEU A 27 -18.26 9.79 -6.53
N THR A 28 -19.39 9.93 -7.20
CA THR A 28 -20.61 9.16 -6.94
C THR A 28 -20.47 7.71 -7.44
N SER A 29 -21.35 6.82 -6.98
CA SER A 29 -21.35 5.42 -7.45
C SER A 29 -21.50 5.32 -8.97
N ASN A 30 -22.38 6.11 -9.58
CA ASN A 30 -22.60 6.09 -11.02
C ASN A 30 -21.36 6.52 -11.82
N GLU A 31 -20.61 7.50 -11.30
CA GLU A 31 -19.35 7.93 -11.89
C GLU A 31 -18.27 6.85 -11.75
N LEU A 32 -18.25 6.13 -10.63
CA LEU A 32 -17.36 4.97 -10.44
C LEU A 32 -17.72 3.80 -11.35
N ASP A 33 -19.01 3.52 -11.58
CA ASP A 33 -19.47 2.48 -12.52
C ASP A 33 -19.04 2.78 -13.97
N PHE A 34 -19.02 4.07 -14.34
CA PHE A 34 -18.46 4.51 -15.61
C PHE A 34 -16.96 4.21 -15.69
N PHE A 35 -16.18 4.55 -14.67
CA PHE A 35 -14.74 4.24 -14.63
C PHE A 35 -14.46 2.74 -14.62
N ALA A 36 -15.26 1.95 -13.90
CA ALA A 36 -15.16 0.50 -13.90
C ALA A 36 -15.37 -0.06 -15.32
N SER A 37 -16.40 0.41 -16.01
CA SER A 37 -16.68 0.02 -17.40
C SER A 37 -15.55 0.41 -18.36
N LEU A 38 -14.88 1.55 -18.11
CA LEU A 38 -13.72 1.97 -18.89
C LEU A 38 -12.51 1.08 -18.65
N LEU A 39 -12.20 0.75 -17.38
CA LEU A 39 -11.10 -0.15 -17.02
C LEU A 39 -11.26 -1.55 -17.62
N GLU A 40 -12.49 -2.02 -17.82
CA GLU A 40 -12.75 -3.31 -18.49
C GLU A 40 -12.61 -3.26 -20.02
N ARG A 41 -12.80 -2.09 -20.65
CA ARG A 41 -12.94 -1.95 -22.12
C ARG A 41 -11.75 -1.34 -22.81
N GLU A 42 -11.02 -0.45 -22.14
CA GLU A 42 -9.95 0.34 -22.74
C GLU A 42 -8.59 -0.01 -22.15
N PHE A 43 -7.60 -0.19 -23.03
CA PHE A 43 -6.20 -0.23 -22.61
C PHE A 43 -5.72 1.21 -22.37
N TYR A 44 -5.81 1.68 -21.12
CA TYR A 44 -5.11 2.90 -20.73
C TYR A 44 -3.64 2.64 -20.46
N SER A 45 -2.86 3.73 -20.42
CA SER A 45 -1.50 3.65 -19.90
C SER A 45 -1.54 3.31 -18.40
N PRO A 46 -0.49 2.67 -17.87
CA PRO A 46 -0.42 2.31 -16.47
C PRO A 46 -0.62 3.51 -15.51
N GLU A 47 -0.13 4.70 -15.89
CA GLU A 47 -0.28 5.94 -15.10
C GLU A 47 -1.74 6.39 -15.01
N LEU A 48 -2.52 6.21 -16.09
CA LEU A 48 -3.93 6.55 -16.11
C LEU A 48 -4.75 5.60 -15.24
N HIS A 49 -4.42 4.30 -15.22
CA HIS A 49 -5.02 3.36 -14.27
C HIS A 49 -4.79 3.82 -12.84
N GLN A 50 -3.56 4.17 -12.47
CA GLN A 50 -3.26 4.67 -11.13
C GLN A 50 -4.09 5.92 -10.77
N VAL A 51 -4.22 6.87 -11.69
CA VAL A 51 -5.04 8.07 -11.45
C VAL A 51 -6.51 7.71 -11.17
N ILE A 52 -7.07 6.74 -11.90
CA ILE A 52 -8.45 6.29 -11.68
C ILE A 52 -8.59 5.64 -10.30
N TRP A 53 -7.65 4.76 -9.92
CA TRP A 53 -7.66 4.12 -8.61
C TRP A 53 -7.47 5.10 -7.44
N ASP A 54 -6.58 6.09 -7.60
CA ASP A 54 -6.38 7.15 -6.60
C ASP A 54 -7.64 8.00 -6.40
N ILE A 55 -8.42 8.22 -7.47
CA ILE A 55 -9.71 8.89 -7.39
C ILE A 55 -10.74 7.99 -6.69
N ALA A 56 -10.79 6.70 -7.06
CA ALA A 56 -11.70 5.73 -6.46
C ALA A 56 -11.45 5.55 -4.96
N TRP A 57 -10.19 5.55 -4.52
CA TRP A 57 -9.76 5.50 -3.12
C TRP A 57 -10.42 6.58 -2.24
N GLN A 58 -10.61 7.78 -2.78
CA GLN A 58 -11.22 8.89 -2.06
C GLN A 58 -12.75 8.84 -2.05
N SER A 59 -13.34 7.91 -2.80
CA SER A 59 -14.77 7.80 -3.06
C SER A 59 -15.39 6.64 -2.26
N PRO A 60 -16.73 6.60 -2.10
CA PRO A 60 -17.39 5.48 -1.43
C PRO A 60 -17.13 4.13 -2.11
N ALA A 61 -17.28 3.05 -1.35
CA ALA A 61 -17.20 1.69 -1.87
C ALA A 61 -18.14 1.50 -3.07
N ASN A 62 -17.63 0.90 -4.15
CA ASN A 62 -18.39 0.59 -5.35
C ASN A 62 -18.16 -0.86 -5.77
N ALA A 63 -19.24 -1.58 -6.04
CA ALA A 63 -19.20 -3.03 -6.29
C ALA A 63 -18.45 -3.38 -7.60
N ALA A 64 -18.61 -2.58 -8.66
CA ALA A 64 -17.95 -2.83 -9.93
C ALA A 64 -16.43 -2.63 -9.82
N MET A 65 -16.01 -1.55 -9.17
CA MET A 65 -14.60 -1.28 -8.87
C MET A 65 -13.99 -2.37 -7.98
N LEU A 66 -14.71 -2.81 -6.94
CA LEU A 66 -14.25 -3.90 -6.07
C LEU A 66 -14.05 -5.21 -6.84
N LYS A 67 -14.96 -5.54 -7.76
CA LYS A 67 -14.85 -6.74 -8.60
C LYS A 67 -13.61 -6.68 -9.50
N ILE A 68 -13.34 -5.53 -10.12
CA ILE A 68 -12.15 -5.34 -10.95
C ILE A 68 -10.89 -5.48 -10.10
N ALA A 69 -10.86 -4.83 -8.92
CA ALA A 69 -9.74 -4.93 -8.00
C ALA A 69 -9.48 -6.38 -7.60
N GLN A 70 -10.52 -7.12 -7.21
CA GLN A 70 -10.42 -8.54 -6.84
C GLN A 70 -9.82 -9.40 -7.97
N ASN A 71 -10.25 -9.19 -9.21
CA ASN A 71 -9.73 -9.92 -10.36
C ASN A 71 -8.24 -9.63 -10.61
N ILE A 72 -7.86 -8.35 -10.56
CA ILE A 72 -6.45 -7.94 -10.73
C ILE A 72 -5.59 -8.55 -9.62
N ILE A 73 -6.05 -8.46 -8.37
CA ILE A 73 -5.39 -9.05 -7.20
C ILE A 73 -5.21 -10.56 -7.38
N ALA A 74 -6.26 -11.28 -7.78
CA ALA A 74 -6.19 -12.73 -7.96
C ALA A 74 -5.13 -13.14 -9.00
N ILE A 75 -5.04 -12.40 -10.12
CA ILE A 75 -4.05 -12.65 -11.18
C ILE A 75 -2.64 -12.42 -10.65
N ASN A 76 -2.38 -11.26 -10.03
CA ASN A 76 -1.02 -10.86 -9.64
C ASN A 76 -0.48 -11.68 -8.46
N VAL A 77 -1.33 -12.02 -7.49
CA VAL A 77 -0.90 -12.81 -6.32
C VAL A 77 -0.70 -14.29 -6.68
N SER A 78 -1.25 -14.75 -7.81
CA SER A 78 -1.00 -16.11 -8.31
C SER A 78 0.36 -16.28 -8.98
N ALA A 79 1.00 -15.19 -9.39
CA ALA A 79 2.31 -15.21 -10.04
C ALA A 79 3.47 -15.36 -9.03
N ASP A 80 3.28 -14.96 -7.76
CA ASP A 80 4.29 -14.98 -6.67
C ASP A 80 5.65 -14.40 -7.09
N ASP A 81 5.62 -13.42 -7.99
CA ASP A 81 6.77 -12.88 -8.70
C ASP A 81 6.87 -11.37 -8.43
N ASP A 82 8.00 -10.94 -7.86
CA ASP A 82 8.29 -9.53 -7.56
C ASP A 82 8.37 -8.69 -8.85
N ASP A 83 8.72 -9.31 -9.98
CA ASP A 83 8.85 -8.64 -11.29
C ASP A 83 7.50 -8.15 -11.85
N VAL A 84 6.36 -8.58 -11.28
CA VAL A 84 5.02 -8.21 -11.76
C VAL A 84 4.45 -6.99 -11.02
N PHE A 85 5.11 -6.53 -9.95
CA PHE A 85 4.64 -5.41 -9.13
C PHE A 85 4.94 -4.03 -9.75
N ASN A 86 4.18 -3.69 -10.79
CA ASN A 86 4.15 -2.33 -11.31
C ASN A 86 3.62 -1.36 -10.24
N SER A 87 4.23 -0.18 -10.11
CA SER A 87 3.88 0.88 -9.14
C SER A 87 2.39 1.26 -9.07
N HIS A 88 1.61 0.91 -10.09
CA HIS A 88 0.18 1.20 -10.21
C HIS A 88 -0.72 0.25 -9.41
N ILE A 89 -0.20 -0.89 -8.95
CA ILE A 89 -1.03 -1.93 -8.32
C ILE A 89 -1.33 -1.63 -6.84
N GLU A 90 -0.48 -0.86 -6.17
CA GLU A 90 -0.65 -0.48 -4.75
C GLU A 90 -1.98 0.24 -4.49
N ALA A 91 -2.38 1.16 -5.37
CA ALA A 91 -3.66 1.86 -5.28
C ALA A 91 -4.86 0.90 -5.38
N ILE A 92 -4.70 -0.21 -6.12
CA ILE A 92 -5.72 -1.25 -6.30
C ILE A 92 -5.86 -2.08 -5.03
N PHE A 93 -4.73 -2.55 -4.48
CA PHE A 93 -4.73 -3.29 -3.22
C PHE A 93 -5.25 -2.45 -2.07
N SER A 94 -4.80 -1.20 -1.99
CA SER A 94 -5.31 -0.24 -1.03
C SER A 94 -6.82 -0.17 -1.15
N TYR A 95 -7.35 0.21 -2.33
CA TYR A 95 -8.79 0.33 -2.59
C TYR A 95 -9.59 -0.89 -2.14
N TYR A 96 -9.12 -2.08 -2.52
CA TYR A 96 -9.76 -3.33 -2.12
C TYR A 96 -9.77 -3.51 -0.60
N LEU A 97 -8.65 -3.27 0.08
CA LEU A 97 -8.51 -3.42 1.52
C LEU A 97 -9.37 -2.42 2.32
N GLN A 98 -9.55 -1.19 1.84
CA GLN A 98 -10.40 -0.23 2.53
C GLN A 98 -11.89 -0.54 2.38
N ASN A 99 -12.30 -1.04 1.22
CA ASN A 99 -13.71 -1.10 0.82
C ASN A 99 -14.32 -2.51 0.85
N SER A 100 -13.51 -3.57 0.99
CA SER A 100 -14.00 -4.94 1.10
C SER A 100 -14.57 -5.26 2.47
N PRO A 101 -15.42 -6.30 2.62
CA PRO A 101 -15.80 -6.83 3.92
C PRO A 101 -14.60 -7.34 4.73
N SER A 102 -14.67 -7.29 6.07
CA SER A 102 -13.55 -7.68 6.95
C SER A 102 -13.02 -9.09 6.70
N TYR A 103 -13.89 -10.06 6.44
CA TYR A 103 -13.47 -11.44 6.19
C TYR A 103 -12.66 -11.60 4.88
N GLU A 104 -12.97 -10.81 3.85
CA GLU A 104 -12.17 -10.77 2.61
C GLU A 104 -10.85 -10.03 2.82
N GLN A 105 -10.85 -8.97 3.64
CA GLN A 105 -9.63 -8.26 4.03
C GLN A 105 -8.67 -9.21 4.75
N GLU A 106 -9.14 -9.94 5.76
CA GLU A 106 -8.31 -10.87 6.53
C GLU A 106 -7.70 -11.97 5.64
N LYS A 107 -8.50 -12.55 4.74
CA LYS A 107 -8.04 -13.57 3.81
C LYS A 107 -6.92 -13.08 2.90
N ILE A 108 -7.04 -11.86 2.39
CA ILE A 108 -6.03 -11.32 1.48
C ILE A 108 -4.77 -10.85 2.22
N LEU A 109 -4.92 -10.27 3.42
CA LEU A 109 -3.81 -9.87 4.28
C LEU A 109 -2.98 -11.08 4.72
N ASP A 110 -3.63 -12.18 5.12
CA ASP A 110 -2.93 -13.43 5.49
C ASP A 110 -2.08 -13.98 4.33
N ARG A 111 -2.62 -13.88 3.10
CA ARG A 111 -1.89 -14.31 1.89
C ARG A 111 -0.70 -13.40 1.59
N PHE A 112 -0.85 -12.09 1.76
CA PHE A 112 0.23 -11.14 1.46
C PHE A 112 1.33 -11.17 2.50
N GLU A 113 0.97 -11.32 3.78
CA GLU A 113 1.92 -11.42 4.89
C GLU A 113 2.90 -12.57 4.69
N LYS A 114 2.46 -13.66 4.06
CA LYS A 114 3.24 -14.87 3.76
C LYS A 114 3.88 -14.87 2.37
N SER A 115 3.65 -13.85 1.55
CA SER A 115 4.23 -13.80 0.20
C SER A 115 5.72 -13.54 0.26
N LYS A 116 6.47 -14.10 -0.69
CA LYS A 116 7.89 -13.76 -0.87
C LYS A 116 8.07 -12.29 -1.22
N SER A 117 7.09 -11.71 -1.91
CA SER A 117 7.15 -10.32 -2.35
C SER A 117 7.23 -9.35 -1.18
N LEU A 118 8.35 -8.62 -1.11
CA LEU A 118 8.55 -7.56 -0.11
C LEU A 118 7.47 -6.48 -0.26
N ARG A 119 7.05 -6.20 -1.49
CA ARG A 119 6.04 -5.17 -1.77
C ARG A 119 4.65 -5.56 -1.27
N LEU A 120 4.24 -6.82 -1.45
CA LEU A 120 2.98 -7.32 -0.87
C LEU A 120 2.98 -7.26 0.65
N ARG A 121 4.09 -7.67 1.28
CA ARG A 121 4.23 -7.58 2.75
C ARG A 121 4.24 -6.14 3.23
N MET A 122 4.82 -5.22 2.46
CA MET A 122 4.78 -3.79 2.76
C MET A 122 3.34 -3.25 2.75
N ILE A 123 2.51 -3.66 1.79
CA ILE A 123 1.08 -3.27 1.74
C ILE A 123 0.34 -3.70 3.02
N VAL A 124 0.63 -4.89 3.56
CA VAL A 124 0.04 -5.36 4.82
C VAL A 124 0.49 -4.50 5.99
N ALA A 125 1.78 -4.17 6.04
CA ALA A 125 2.33 -3.30 7.08
C ALA A 125 1.66 -1.91 7.05
N GLU A 126 1.57 -1.28 5.88
CA GLU A 126 0.92 0.01 5.68
C GLU A 126 -0.57 -0.02 6.02
N PHE A 127 -1.27 -1.09 5.67
CA PHE A 127 -2.66 -1.29 6.08
C PHE A 127 -2.82 -1.28 7.60
N HIS A 128 -1.94 -1.97 8.33
CA HIS A 128 -1.93 -1.92 9.80
C HIS A 128 -1.65 -0.51 10.32
N MET A 129 -0.73 0.23 9.70
CA MET A 129 -0.46 1.63 10.04
C MET A 129 -1.72 2.50 9.87
N TRP A 130 -2.45 2.32 8.77
CA TRP A 130 -3.69 3.05 8.47
C TRP A 130 -4.83 2.70 9.42
N LYS A 131 -4.91 1.45 9.88
CA LYS A 131 -5.87 1.00 10.91
C LYS A 131 -5.46 1.37 12.33
N ASN A 132 -4.47 2.25 12.50
CA ASN A 132 -3.95 2.69 13.79
C ASN A 132 -3.30 1.57 14.63
N HIS A 133 -2.92 0.45 13.99
CA HIS A 133 -2.11 -0.61 14.59
C HIS A 133 -0.62 -0.33 14.32
N VAL A 134 -0.17 0.87 14.73
CA VAL A 134 1.14 1.43 14.35
C VAL A 134 2.29 0.51 14.73
N LEU A 135 2.31 0.00 15.97
CA LEU A 135 3.38 -0.87 16.44
C LEU A 135 3.49 -2.16 15.62
N LYS A 136 2.35 -2.77 15.25
CA LYS A 136 2.32 -3.98 14.41
C LYS A 136 2.87 -3.67 13.02
N GLY A 137 2.41 -2.59 12.40
CA GLY A 137 2.88 -2.18 11.07
C GLY A 137 4.39 -1.93 11.05
N LEU A 138 4.92 -1.18 12.02
CA LEU A 138 6.37 -0.92 12.09
C LEU A 138 7.19 -2.18 12.35
N HIS A 139 6.70 -3.13 13.15
CA HIS A 139 7.38 -4.42 13.33
C HIS A 139 7.46 -5.24 12.04
N MET A 140 6.40 -5.23 11.24
CA MET A 140 6.41 -5.88 9.92
C MET A 140 7.42 -5.20 8.99
N MET A 141 7.46 -3.86 8.98
CA MET A 141 8.47 -3.10 8.23
C MET A 141 9.90 -3.40 8.70
N ALA A 142 10.13 -3.54 10.00
CA ALA A 142 11.42 -3.91 10.55
C ALA A 142 11.87 -5.30 10.05
N LYS A 143 10.96 -6.26 9.97
CA LYS A 143 11.27 -7.60 9.44
C LYS A 143 11.63 -7.55 7.96
N ILE A 144 10.89 -6.78 7.17
CA ILE A 144 11.19 -6.53 5.76
C ILE A 144 12.58 -5.90 5.60
N LEU A 145 12.94 -4.95 6.48
CA LEU A 145 14.23 -4.26 6.45
C LEU A 145 15.41 -5.16 6.81
N ASP A 146 15.20 -6.20 7.61
CA ASP A 146 16.24 -7.17 7.99
C ASP A 146 16.54 -8.22 6.92
N GLU A 147 15.74 -8.27 5.84
CA GLU A 147 15.90 -9.26 4.78
C GLU A 147 16.98 -8.91 3.76
N GLU A 148 17.67 -9.95 3.27
CA GLU A 148 18.66 -9.82 2.22
C GLU A 148 18.01 -9.36 0.90
N ASN A 149 18.71 -8.51 0.14
CA ASN A 149 18.25 -7.97 -1.16
C ASN A 149 17.02 -7.05 -1.10
N ILE A 150 16.81 -6.34 0.00
CA ILE A 150 15.79 -5.29 0.04
C ILE A 150 16.01 -4.23 -1.06
N ASP A 151 14.94 -3.93 -1.80
CA ASP A 151 14.93 -2.83 -2.76
C ASP A 151 15.07 -1.48 -2.03
N HIS A 152 15.96 -0.61 -2.52
CA HIS A 152 16.15 0.75 -2.02
C HIS A 152 14.83 1.55 -1.89
N ALA A 153 13.89 1.40 -2.82
CA ALA A 153 12.59 2.08 -2.76
C ALA A 153 11.73 1.61 -1.57
N ILE A 154 11.79 0.31 -1.23
CA ILE A 154 11.08 -0.24 -0.06
C ILE A 154 11.76 0.25 1.21
N ALA A 155 13.09 0.21 1.27
CA ALA A 155 13.86 0.73 2.40
C ALA A 155 13.57 2.22 2.65
N ASP A 156 13.56 3.05 1.59
CA ASP A 156 13.25 4.48 1.67
C ASP A 156 11.82 4.72 2.19
N SER A 157 10.83 3.95 1.71
CA SER A 157 9.45 4.04 2.20
C SER A 157 9.35 3.71 3.69
N ILE A 158 10.02 2.65 4.14
CA ILE A 158 10.09 2.27 5.56
C ILE A 158 10.71 3.41 6.39
N CYS A 159 11.81 4.00 5.92
CA CYS A 159 12.45 5.14 6.59
C CYS A 159 11.47 6.32 6.74
N MET A 160 10.68 6.61 5.71
CA MET A 160 9.67 7.67 5.76
C MET A 160 8.57 7.37 6.79
N TRP A 161 8.08 6.14 6.87
CA TRP A 161 7.07 5.74 7.86
C TRP A 161 7.59 5.86 9.29
N ILE A 162 8.81 5.38 9.54
CA ILE A 162 9.51 5.50 10.83
C ILE A 162 9.63 6.98 11.22
N ALA A 163 10.11 7.84 10.30
CA ALA A 163 10.28 9.26 10.56
C ALA A 163 8.96 9.98 10.91
N GLN A 164 7.85 9.57 10.30
CA GLN A 164 6.52 10.16 10.55
C GLN A 164 5.88 9.73 11.86
N LYS A 165 6.27 8.58 12.42
CA LYS A 165 5.62 7.96 13.59
C LYS A 165 6.48 8.02 14.85
N ARG A 166 7.34 9.03 14.97
CA ARG A 166 8.24 9.21 16.10
C ARG A 166 7.51 9.48 17.41
N THR A 167 7.55 8.52 18.33
CA THR A 167 7.15 8.72 19.72
C THR A 167 8.10 7.98 20.68
N PRO A 168 8.30 8.50 21.91
CA PRO A 168 9.11 7.82 22.92
C PRO A 168 8.62 6.42 23.28
N GLU A 169 7.30 6.20 23.24
CA GLU A 169 6.68 4.91 23.55
C GLU A 169 7.08 3.84 22.52
N LEU A 170 7.07 4.20 21.23
CA LEU A 170 7.48 3.30 20.16
C LEU A 170 8.97 2.98 20.25
N GLN A 171 9.80 3.98 20.56
CA GLN A 171 11.22 3.78 20.78
C GLN A 171 11.49 2.79 21.93
N ASN A 172 10.83 2.97 23.07
CA ASN A 172 10.99 2.07 24.21
C ASN A 172 10.53 0.64 23.91
N SER A 173 9.45 0.48 23.14
CA SER A 173 9.02 -0.84 22.67
C SER A 173 10.11 -1.50 21.84
N PHE A 174 10.62 -0.81 20.82
CA PHE A 174 11.63 -1.38 19.93
C PHE A 174 12.95 -1.72 20.64
N LEU A 175 13.39 -0.91 21.61
CA LEU A 175 14.57 -1.24 22.42
C LEU A 175 14.34 -2.46 23.32
N HIS A 176 13.13 -2.59 23.88
CA HIS A 176 12.77 -3.77 24.67
C HIS A 176 12.79 -5.03 23.79
N ASP A 177 12.15 -4.96 22.62
CA ASP A 177 12.06 -6.07 21.68
C ASP A 177 13.46 -6.43 21.13
N ALA A 178 14.32 -5.44 20.84
CA ALA A 178 15.71 -5.68 20.44
C ALA A 178 16.52 -6.45 21.49
N ALA A 179 16.32 -6.13 22.77
CA ALA A 179 17.00 -6.86 23.86
C ALA A 179 16.54 -8.33 23.92
N GLN A 180 15.24 -8.59 23.78
CA GLN A 180 14.70 -9.95 23.75
C GLN A 180 15.23 -10.75 22.56
N GLU A 181 15.27 -10.16 21.37
CA GLU A 181 15.79 -10.80 20.16
C GLU A 181 17.28 -11.13 20.27
N ARG A 182 18.08 -10.28 20.95
CA ARG A 182 19.48 -10.59 21.28
C ARG A 182 19.61 -11.80 22.19
N GLU A 183 18.80 -11.88 23.24
CA GLU A 183 18.80 -13.02 24.17
C GLU A 183 18.44 -14.33 23.46
N GLN A 184 17.58 -14.26 22.45
CA GLN A 184 17.20 -15.39 21.60
C GLN A 184 18.22 -15.73 20.49
N GLY A 185 19.25 -14.90 20.31
CA GLY A 185 20.28 -15.09 19.30
C GLY A 185 19.98 -14.50 17.92
N ASN A 186 18.88 -13.76 17.77
CA ASN A 186 18.47 -13.10 16.52
C ASN A 186 19.19 -11.76 16.35
N ILE A 187 20.52 -11.81 16.25
CA ILE A 187 21.39 -10.63 16.31
C ILE A 187 21.16 -9.65 15.16
N SER A 188 20.83 -10.13 13.95
CA SER A 188 20.56 -9.24 12.80
C SER A 188 19.32 -8.40 13.06
N TYR A 189 18.19 -9.06 13.33
CA TYR A 189 16.93 -8.40 13.58
C TYR A 189 16.99 -7.44 14.77
N ALA A 190 17.66 -7.83 15.86
CA ALA A 190 17.87 -6.93 16.99
C ALA A 190 18.60 -5.63 16.61
N LYS A 191 19.64 -5.70 15.77
CA LYS A 191 20.34 -4.51 15.27
C LYS A 191 19.44 -3.67 14.37
N THR A 192 18.57 -4.29 13.59
CA THR A 192 17.58 -3.59 12.76
C THR A 192 16.60 -2.79 13.63
N LEU A 193 16.10 -3.37 14.73
CA LEU A 193 15.23 -2.66 15.69
C LEU A 193 15.96 -1.50 16.40
N GLU A 194 17.23 -1.68 16.77
CA GLU A 194 18.07 -0.62 17.34
C GLU A 194 18.32 0.52 16.35
N TRP A 195 18.64 0.19 15.10
CA TRP A 195 18.84 1.18 14.04
C TRP A 195 17.57 2.00 13.79
N ILE A 196 16.38 1.36 13.83
CA ILE A 196 15.10 2.07 13.76
C ILE A 196 15.02 3.10 14.90
N CYS A 197 15.37 2.72 16.13
CA CYS A 197 15.37 3.62 17.28
C CYS A 197 16.30 4.82 17.10
N GLU A 198 17.51 4.62 16.60
CA GLU A 198 18.47 5.71 16.33
C GLU A 198 17.92 6.72 15.32
N ASN A 199 17.14 6.26 14.34
CA ASN A 199 16.52 7.10 13.31
C ASN A 199 15.19 7.73 13.74
N LEU A 200 14.65 7.35 14.89
CA LEU A 200 13.53 8.05 15.54
C LEU A 200 13.98 9.32 16.30
N ILE A 201 15.28 9.54 16.52
CA ILE A 201 15.84 10.59 17.40
C ILE A 201 16.27 11.88 16.67
N ARG A 202 16.43 11.87 15.33
CA ARG A 202 16.90 13.05 14.56
C ARG A 202 15.78 13.97 14.10
#